data_AF-A0A6N8BK30-F1
#
_entry.id   AF-A0A6N8BK30-F1
#
_cell.length_a   1.000
_cell.length_b   1.000
_cell.length_c   1.000
_cell.angle_alpha   90.00
_cell.angle_beta   90.00
_cell.angle_gamma   90.00
#
_symmetry.space_group_name_H-M   'P 1'
#
loop_
_entity.id
_entity.type
_entity.pdbx_description
1 polymer ?
#
loop_
_entity_poly.entity_id
_entity_poly.type
_entity_poly.pdbx_seq_one_letter_code
_entity_poly.pdbx_strand_id
1 'polypeptide(L)'
;MDHRLWLQTISSPGIFADYYPRFCRSLPLFGPYWLGRYQWANTNIWDYVYFSGITFLTVGYGDIIPSSIPAKVIALLVGFVGLGSYSLFIAMMARKMFKF
;
A
#
# COMPACT_ATOMS: atom_id res chain seq x y z
N MET A 1 32.50 -12.26 -0.16
CA MET A 1 31.16 -11.70 -0.37
C MET A 1 31.17 -10.99 -1.71
N ASP A 2 30.53 -11.57 -2.71
CA ASP A 2 30.63 -11.14 -4.12
C ASP A 2 29.56 -10.08 -4.45
N HIS A 3 30.01 -8.96 -4.99
CA HIS A 3 29.24 -7.74 -5.27
C HIS A 3 28.29 -7.89 -6.47
N ARG A 4 28.42 -8.99 -7.25
CA ARG A 4 27.59 -9.26 -8.43
C ARG A 4 26.20 -9.80 -8.13
N LEU A 5 25.96 -10.29 -6.91
CA LEU A 5 24.66 -10.85 -6.49
C LEU A 5 23.58 -9.78 -6.26
N TRP A 6 23.96 -8.56 -5.87
CA TRP A 6 23.02 -7.48 -5.58
C TRP A 6 22.32 -6.93 -6.82
N LEU A 7 22.95 -6.98 -7.99
CA LEU A 7 22.38 -6.46 -9.23
C LEU A 7 21.30 -7.39 -9.81
N GLN A 8 21.35 -8.69 -9.53
CA GLN A 8 20.32 -9.64 -9.99
C GLN A 8 19.04 -9.58 -9.15
N THR A 9 19.13 -9.19 -7.88
CA THR A 9 17.97 -9.01 -6.99
C THR A 9 17.15 -7.76 -7.32
N ILE A 10 17.78 -6.71 -7.88
CA ILE A 10 17.09 -5.44 -8.18
C ILE A 10 16.31 -5.52 -9.52
N SER A 11 16.62 -6.47 -10.41
CA SER A 11 16.02 -6.58 -11.74
C SER A 11 14.83 -7.54 -11.87
N SER A 12 14.37 -8.20 -10.81
CA SER A 12 13.19 -9.09 -10.87
C SER A 12 11.99 -8.50 -10.12
N PRO A 13 11.13 -7.71 -10.79
CA PRO A 13 9.99 -7.03 -10.17
C PRO A 13 8.89 -7.97 -9.63
N GLY A 14 9.00 -9.29 -9.79
CA GLY A 14 8.06 -10.29 -9.26
C GLY A 14 8.36 -10.77 -7.83
N ILE A 15 9.59 -10.60 -7.32
CA ILE A 15 10.03 -11.24 -6.07
C ILE A 15 9.44 -10.56 -4.81
N PHE A 16 9.11 -9.27 -4.86
CA PHE A 16 8.53 -8.56 -3.71
C PHE A 16 7.03 -8.83 -3.51
N ALA A 17 6.28 -9.21 -4.55
CA ALA A 17 4.83 -9.43 -4.46
C ALA A 17 4.46 -10.83 -3.93
N ASP A 18 5.32 -11.82 -4.14
CA ASP A 18 5.13 -13.20 -3.65
C ASP A 18 5.70 -13.43 -2.23
N TYR A 19 6.42 -12.47 -1.66
CA TYR A 19 7.17 -12.64 -0.40
C TYR A 19 6.34 -12.42 0.88
N TYR A 20 5.33 -11.54 0.85
CA TYR A 20 4.48 -11.23 2.01
C TYR A 20 3.75 -12.44 2.63
N PRO A 21 3.17 -13.39 1.86
CA PRO A 21 2.45 -14.52 2.44
C PRO A 21 3.34 -15.67 2.96
N ARG A 22 4.63 -15.74 2.58
CA ARG A 22 5.53 -16.83 3.03
C ARG A 22 6.24 -16.54 4.35
N PHE A 23 6.56 -15.27 4.64
CA PHE A 23 7.24 -14.89 5.89
C PHE A 23 6.39 -15.20 7.14
N CYS A 24 5.07 -15.03 7.03
CA CYS A 24 4.10 -15.34 8.10
C CYS A 24 3.99 -16.84 8.45
N ARG A 25 4.56 -17.76 7.65
CA ARG A 25 4.52 -19.20 7.95
C ARG A 25 5.44 -19.61 9.11
N SER A 26 6.35 -18.73 9.55
CA SER A 26 7.38 -19.04 10.55
C SER A 26 7.14 -18.47 11.96
N LEU A 27 6.09 -17.65 12.15
CA LEU A 27 5.69 -17.15 13.48
C LEU A 27 4.37 -17.81 13.92
N PRO A 28 4.39 -18.85 14.76
CA PRO A 28 3.18 -19.53 15.23
C PRO A 28 2.39 -18.72 16.27
N LEU A 29 2.77 -17.46 16.55
CA LEU A 29 2.07 -16.57 17.48
C LEU A 29 1.10 -15.59 16.83
N PHE A 30 1.01 -15.56 15.50
CA PHE A 30 0.02 -14.75 14.76
C PHE A 30 -0.88 -15.58 13.82
N GLY A 31 -0.89 -16.91 13.96
CA GLY A 31 -1.54 -17.82 13.00
C GLY A 31 -3.07 -17.73 12.86
N PRO A 32 -3.89 -17.57 13.92
CA PRO A 32 -5.34 -17.76 13.77
C PRO A 32 -6.11 -16.53 13.27
N TYR A 33 -5.59 -15.31 13.47
CA TYR A 33 -6.31 -14.07 13.10
C TYR A 33 -6.13 -13.71 11.62
N TRP A 34 -5.04 -14.18 11.00
CA TRP A 34 -4.74 -13.93 9.59
C TRP A 34 -5.45 -14.89 8.62
N LEU A 35 -6.00 -16.00 9.11
CA LEU A 35 -6.73 -16.98 8.29
C LEU A 35 -8.25 -16.70 8.20
N GLY A 36 -8.74 -15.64 8.84
CA GLY A 36 -10.18 -15.38 8.97
C GLY A 36 -10.79 -14.30 8.07
N ARG A 37 -10.02 -13.60 7.22
CA ARG A 37 -10.55 -12.47 6.43
C ARG A 37 -9.95 -12.31 5.03
N TYR A 38 -9.63 -13.41 4.33
CA TYR A 38 -9.65 -13.35 2.86
C TYR A 38 -11.11 -13.47 2.38
N GLN A 39 -11.98 -12.56 2.83
CA GLN A 39 -13.35 -12.47 2.34
C GLN A 39 -13.28 -11.73 1.00
N TRP A 40 -12.97 -12.49 -0.04
CA TRP A 40 -12.97 -12.04 -1.42
C TRP A 40 -14.34 -11.47 -1.77
N ALA A 41 -14.32 -10.26 -2.34
CA ALA A 41 -15.44 -9.60 -3.00
C ALA A 41 -16.57 -9.08 -2.09
N ASN A 42 -16.31 -8.00 -1.36
CA ASN A 42 -17.33 -6.97 -1.34
C ASN A 42 -17.33 -6.27 -2.72
N THR A 43 -18.36 -6.54 -3.52
CA THR A 43 -18.59 -5.85 -4.81
C THR A 43 -19.30 -4.50 -4.62
N ASN A 44 -19.42 -4.02 -3.38
CA ASN A 44 -20.09 -2.76 -3.10
C ASN A 44 -19.19 -1.60 -3.44
N ILE A 45 -19.79 -0.55 -3.99
CA ILE A 45 -19.10 0.70 -4.33
C ILE A 45 -18.41 1.30 -3.09
N TRP A 46 -19.00 1.11 -1.91
CA TRP A 46 -18.49 1.62 -0.64
C TRP A 46 -17.12 1.07 -0.26
N ASP A 47 -16.82 -0.19 -0.55
CA ASP A 47 -15.51 -0.79 -0.26
C ASP A 47 -14.41 -0.22 -1.15
N TYR A 48 -14.73 0.11 -2.42
CA TYR A 48 -13.80 0.80 -3.31
C TYR A 48 -13.56 2.25 -2.89
N VAL A 49 -14.59 2.94 -2.42
CA VAL A 49 -14.46 4.31 -1.86
C VAL A 49 -13.64 4.28 -0.57
N TYR A 50 -13.88 3.30 0.30
CA TYR A 50 -13.09 3.10 1.51
C TYR A 50 -11.62 2.82 1.17
N PHE A 51 -11.35 1.84 0.30
CA PHE A 51 -10.00 1.49 -0.14
C PHE A 51 -9.27 2.69 -0.79
N SER A 52 -9.94 3.43 -1.67
CA SER A 52 -9.34 4.61 -2.30
C SER A 52 -9.07 5.73 -1.28
N GLY A 53 -9.97 5.94 -0.32
CA GLY A 53 -9.79 6.90 0.78
C GLY A 53 -8.61 6.58 1.69
N ILE A 54 -8.51 5.35 2.21
CA ILE A 54 -7.40 4.94 3.09
C ILE A 54 -6.05 4.95 2.38
N THR A 55 -6.05 4.71 1.06
CA THR A 55 -4.84 4.77 0.22
C THR A 55 -4.45 6.22 -0.07
N PHE A 56 -5.43 7.08 -0.39
CA PHE A 56 -5.22 8.51 -0.59
C PHE A 56 -4.73 9.19 0.69
N LEU A 57 -5.20 8.74 1.86
CA LEU A 57 -4.76 9.19 3.18
C LEU A 57 -3.46 8.55 3.65
N THR A 58 -2.89 7.63 2.87
CA THR A 58 -1.68 6.86 3.23
C THR A 58 -1.80 6.11 4.57
N VAL A 59 -3.02 5.81 5.01
CA VAL A 59 -3.31 5.04 6.24
C VAL A 59 -3.05 3.56 6.02
N GLY A 60 -3.61 3.01 4.93
CA GLY A 60 -3.34 1.64 4.46
C GLY A 60 -3.48 0.54 5.51
N TYR A 61 -4.69 0.32 6.05
CA TYR A 61 -4.94 -0.74 7.05
C TYR A 61 -4.61 -2.16 6.56
N GLY A 62 -4.63 -2.40 5.26
CA GLY A 62 -4.26 -3.69 4.66
C GLY A 62 -5.35 -4.76 4.77
N ASP A 63 -6.58 -4.36 5.08
CA ASP A 63 -7.77 -5.21 5.11
C ASP A 63 -8.30 -5.52 3.70
N ILE A 64 -8.23 -4.53 2.78
CA ILE A 64 -8.53 -4.69 1.36
C ILE A 64 -7.25 -4.53 0.54
N ILE A 65 -6.92 -5.53 -0.27
CA ILE A 65 -5.68 -5.58 -1.05
C ILE A 65 -6.03 -5.82 -2.53
N PRO A 66 -5.53 -4.98 -3.46
CA PRO A 66 -5.78 -5.18 -4.89
C PRO A 66 -5.05 -6.44 -5.39
N SER A 67 -5.79 -7.42 -5.88
CA SER A 67 -5.24 -8.65 -6.44
C SER A 67 -4.76 -8.47 -7.89
N SER A 68 -5.49 -7.69 -8.68
CA SER A 68 -5.21 -7.45 -10.10
C SER A 68 -4.07 -6.45 -10.33
N ILE A 69 -3.21 -6.72 -11.31
CA ILE A 69 -2.12 -5.81 -11.76
C ILE A 69 -2.63 -4.38 -12.04
N PRO A 70 -3.70 -4.14 -12.83
CA PRO A 70 -4.18 -2.78 -13.06
C PRO A 70 -4.66 -2.08 -11.78
N ALA A 71 -5.28 -2.81 -10.85
CA ALA A 71 -5.73 -2.25 -9.59
C ALA A 71 -4.55 -1.85 -8.68
N LYS A 72 -3.45 -2.61 -8.71
CA LYS A 72 -2.21 -2.26 -8.00
C LYS A 72 -1.60 -0.96 -8.56
N VAL A 73 -1.59 -0.80 -9.89
CA VAL A 73 -1.10 0.44 -10.53
C VAL A 73 -1.95 1.64 -10.14
N ILE A 74 -3.28 1.50 -10.16
CA ILE A 74 -4.20 2.57 -9.75
C ILE A 74 -3.98 2.94 -8.28
N ALA A 75 -3.84 1.95 -7.38
CA ALA A 75 -3.56 2.20 -5.97
C ALA A 75 -2.26 3.00 -5.76
N LEU A 76 -1.20 2.69 -6.52
CA LEU A 76 0.05 3.45 -6.49
C LEU A 76 -0.17 4.90 -6.94
N LEU A 77 -0.85 5.11 -8.07
CA LEU A 77 -1.12 6.46 -8.59
C LEU A 77 -1.94 7.29 -7.59
N VAL A 78 -2.97 6.71 -6.99
CA VAL A 78 -3.80 7.36 -5.96
C VAL A 78 -2.96 7.78 -4.76
N GLY A 79 -2.04 6.93 -4.30
CA GLY A 79 -1.12 7.26 -3.22
C GLY A 79 -0.20 8.43 -3.56
N PHE A 80 0.36 8.47 -4.78
CA PHE A 80 1.19 9.60 -5.24
C PHE A 80 0.42 10.92 -5.28
N VAL A 81 -0.83 10.90 -5.78
CA VAL A 81 -1.70 12.08 -5.79
C VAL A 81 -2.02 12.54 -4.37
N GLY A 82 -2.26 11.60 -3.44
CA GLY A 82 -2.45 11.88 -2.02
C GLY A 82 -1.29 12.68 -1.45
N LEU A 83 -0.05 12.17 -1.59
CA LEU A 83 1.16 12.86 -1.13
C LEU A 83 1.31 14.27 -1.71
N GLY A 84 1.06 14.42 -3.02
CA GLY A 84 1.08 15.73 -3.68
C GLY A 84 0.06 16.71 -3.06
N SER A 85 -1.16 16.25 -2.82
CA SER A 85 -2.23 17.07 -2.23
C SER A 85 -1.90 17.52 -0.80
N TYR A 86 -1.35 16.65 0.06
CA TYR A 86 -0.94 17.02 1.42
C TYR A 86 0.18 18.04 1.42
N SER A 87 1.16 17.91 0.52
CA SER A 87 2.27 18.87 0.43
C SER A 87 1.78 20.28 0.11
N LEU A 88 0.84 20.41 -0.84
CA LEU A 88 0.23 21.69 -1.18
C LEU A 88 -0.63 22.24 -0.05
N PHE A 89 -1.41 21.38 0.63
CA PHE A 89 -2.23 21.78 1.75
C PHE A 89 -1.40 22.37 2.89
N ILE A 90 -0.31 21.68 3.28
CA ILE A 90 0.62 22.14 4.31
C ILE A 90 1.32 23.42 3.87
N ALA A 91 1.75 23.52 2.61
CA ALA A 91 2.40 24.73 2.08
C ALA A 91 1.46 25.96 2.09
N MET A 92 0.18 25.78 1.76
CA MET A 92 -0.83 26.85 1.83
C MET A 92 -1.09 27.30 3.27
N MET A 93 -1.22 26.34 4.19
CA MET A 93 -1.44 26.63 5.60
C MET A 93 -0.24 27.38 6.19
N ALA A 94 0.97 26.90 5.93
CA ALA A 94 2.20 27.55 6.38
C ALA A 94 2.31 29.00 5.87
N ARG A 95 2.05 29.24 4.58
CA ARG A 95 2.07 30.60 4.01
C ARG A 95 1.09 31.55 4.68
N LYS A 96 -0.08 31.06 5.12
CA LYS A 96 -1.06 31.87 5.85
C LYS A 96 -0.60 32.19 7.28
N MET A 97 0.08 31.25 7.94
CA MET A 97 0.53 31.41 9.33
C MET A 97 1.78 32.30 9.47
N PHE A 98 2.71 32.28 8.51
CA PHE A 98 3.97 33.05 8.58
C PHE A 98 3.86 34.48 8.07
N LYS A 99 2.73 34.84 7.44
CA LYS A 99 2.49 36.21 6.98
C LYS A 99 1.86 37.02 8.12
N PHE A 100 2.71 37.45 9.05
CA PHE A 100 2.40 38.49 10.05
C PHE A 100 2.62 39.87 9.47
#